data_AF-A0A9W4UZX3-F1
#
_entry.id   AF-A0A9W4UZX3-F1
#
_cell.length_a   1.000
_cell.length_b   1.000
_cell.length_c   1.000
_cell.angle_alpha   90.00
_cell.angle_beta   90.00
_cell.angle_gamma   90.00
#
_symmetry.space_group_name_H-M   'P 1'
#
loop_
_entity.id
_entity.type
_entity.pdbx_description
1 polymer ?
#
loop_
_entity_poly.entity_id
_entity_poly.type
_entity_poly.pdbx_seq_one_letter_code
_entity_poly.pdbx_strand_id
1 'polypeptide(L)'
;MSDVWLDWARIAMIVAENVYRVGFTLDPGTCLVFDAYVEEDCRTMYRLQVESDPRINVGEPLYFIGVTNNVGTKVSDQLKRAFARVSKRRRRPQIGFWRNFLGVPYLDVVIARQFISPQAAIRFGKKHGQDGILEVWADGSHEHIETDQEHVL
;
A
#
# COMPACT_ATOMS: atom_id res chain seq x y z
N MET A 1 -20.14 -7.56 -8.22
CA MET A 1 -19.44 -6.33 -7.83
C MET A 1 -19.39 -5.47 -9.08
N SER A 2 -20.17 -4.40 -9.10
CA SER A 2 -20.36 -3.52 -10.25
C SER A 2 -19.06 -2.85 -10.68
N ASP A 3 -18.89 -2.70 -11.99
CA ASP A 3 -17.81 -1.99 -12.67
C ASP A 3 -17.71 -0.51 -12.23
N VAL A 4 -17.16 -0.26 -11.05
CA VAL A 4 -16.65 1.08 -10.72
C VAL A 4 -15.39 1.25 -11.55
N TRP A 5 -15.56 1.80 -12.75
CA TRP A 5 -14.45 2.30 -13.56
C TRP A 5 -13.71 3.32 -12.70
N LEU A 6 -12.52 2.94 -12.25
CA LEU A 6 -11.62 3.83 -11.52
C LEU A 6 -11.44 5.11 -12.31
N ASP A 7 -11.79 6.24 -11.70
CA ASP A 7 -11.48 7.54 -12.25
C ASP A 7 -10.00 7.82 -12.06
N TRP A 8 -9.20 7.34 -13.02
CA TRP A 8 -7.75 7.51 -13.00
C TRP A 8 -7.31 8.97 -13.05
N ALA A 9 -8.13 9.87 -13.62
CA ALA A 9 -7.82 11.29 -13.64
C ALA A 9 -7.95 11.87 -12.23
N ARG A 10 -9.03 11.54 -11.53
CA ARG A 10 -9.22 11.92 -10.12
C ARG A 10 -8.14 11.32 -9.21
N ILE A 11 -7.81 10.05 -9.40
CA ILE A 11 -6.71 9.40 -8.65
C ILE A 11 -5.39 10.14 -8.88
N ALA A 12 -5.06 10.48 -10.13
CA ALA A 12 -3.82 11.20 -10.44
C ALA A 12 -3.78 12.59 -9.77
N MET A 13 -4.91 13.29 -9.72
CA MET A 13 -5.03 14.57 -9.02
C MET A 13 -4.80 14.42 -7.51
N ILE A 14 -5.46 13.45 -6.87
CA ILE A 14 -5.28 13.17 -5.43
C ILE A 14 -3.82 12.82 -5.12
N VAL A 15 -3.20 11.98 -5.95
CA VAL A 15 -1.77 11.66 -5.76
C VAL A 15 -0.94 12.93 -5.85
N ALA A 16 -1.13 13.76 -6.87
CA ALA A 16 -0.40 15.00 -7.07
C ALA A 16 -0.56 15.98 -5.90
N GLU A 17 -1.75 16.09 -5.33
CA GLU A 17 -2.04 16.93 -4.17
C GLU A 17 -1.36 16.44 -2.89
N ASN A 18 -1.01 15.15 -2.79
CA ASN A 18 -0.51 14.54 -1.56
C ASN A 18 0.98 14.12 -1.62
N VAL A 19 1.70 14.36 -2.72
CA VAL A 19 3.14 13.99 -2.88
C VAL A 19 4.08 14.68 -1.88
N TYR A 20 3.60 15.68 -1.16
CA TYR A 20 4.35 16.36 -0.10
C TYR A 20 4.49 15.51 1.17
N ARG A 21 3.64 14.49 1.34
CA ARG A 21 3.70 13.56 2.48
C ARG A 21 4.89 12.61 2.34
N VAL A 22 5.34 12.03 3.45
CA VAL A 22 6.43 11.04 3.46
C VAL A 22 5.94 9.71 2.89
N GLY A 23 4.74 9.28 3.29
CA GLY A 23 4.09 8.09 2.78
C GLY A 23 2.59 8.12 3.04
N PHE A 24 1.81 7.62 2.09
CA PHE A 24 0.37 7.51 2.23
C PHE A 24 -0.18 6.34 1.43
N THR A 25 -1.37 5.88 1.79
CA THR A 25 -2.18 5.03 0.92
C THR A 25 -3.45 5.74 0.50
N LEU A 26 -3.92 5.46 -0.71
CA LEU A 26 -5.15 5.97 -1.28
C LEU A 26 -6.05 4.76 -1.53
N ASP A 27 -7.24 4.75 -0.94
CA ASP A 27 -8.28 3.82 -1.37
C ASP A 27 -8.95 4.37 -2.63
N PRO A 28 -8.81 3.72 -3.78
CA PRO A 28 -9.30 4.29 -5.02
C PRO A 28 -10.81 4.08 -5.21
N GLY A 29 -11.47 3.29 -4.34
CA GLY A 29 -12.92 3.15 -4.31
C GLY A 29 -13.61 4.30 -3.60
N THR A 30 -13.07 4.78 -2.48
CA THR A 30 -13.60 5.90 -1.68
C THR A 30 -12.90 7.22 -1.96
N CYS A 31 -11.75 7.20 -2.64
CA CYS A 31 -10.86 8.34 -2.82
C CYS A 31 -10.31 8.94 -1.50
N LEU A 32 -10.32 8.16 -0.41
CA LEU A 32 -9.72 8.57 0.86
C LEU A 32 -8.21 8.36 0.85
N VAL A 33 -7.48 9.33 1.38
CA VAL A 33 -6.03 9.27 1.59
C VAL A 33 -5.76 9.04 3.08
N PHE A 34 -4.94 8.05 3.39
CA PHE A 34 -4.49 7.71 4.74
C PHE A 34 -2.99 8.00 4.83
N ASP A 35 -2.62 8.97 5.66
CA ASP A 35 -1.22 9.22 5.98
C ASP A 35 -0.65 8.06 6.81
N ALA A 36 0.44 7.47 6.33
CA ALA A 36 1.06 6.32 6.99
C ALA A 36 1.74 6.68 8.33
N TYR A 37 1.89 7.97 8.63
CA TYR A 37 2.52 8.49 9.85
C TYR A 37 1.50 9.07 10.85
N VAL A 38 0.20 8.99 10.56
CA VAL A 38 -0.87 9.45 11.44
C VAL A 38 -1.62 8.24 11.99
N GLU A 39 -1.59 8.04 13.31
CA GLU A 39 -2.16 6.86 13.98
C GLU A 39 -3.64 6.63 13.62
N GLU A 40 -4.47 7.68 13.62
CA GLU A 40 -5.89 7.56 13.30
C GLU A 40 -6.15 7.19 11.83
N ASP A 41 -5.30 7.68 10.91
CA ASP A 41 -5.35 7.28 9.50
C ASP A 41 -4.95 5.82 9.35
N CYS A 42 -3.90 5.37 10.04
CA CYS A 42 -3.47 3.98 10.10
C CYS A 42 -4.57 3.06 10.65
N ARG A 43 -5.23 3.47 11.74
CA ARG A 43 -6.37 2.74 12.32
C ARG A 43 -7.55 2.65 11.35
N THR A 44 -7.87 3.75 10.67
CA THR A 44 -8.97 3.79 9.69
C THR A 44 -8.65 2.92 8.49
N MET A 45 -7.42 2.99 7.98
CA MET A 45 -6.90 2.13 6.92
C MET A 45 -6.97 0.64 7.31
N TYR A 46 -6.56 0.29 8.53
CA TYR A 46 -6.64 -1.09 9.05
C TYR A 46 -8.08 -1.60 9.06
N ARG A 47 -9.01 -0.82 9.63
CA ARG A 47 -10.45 -1.17 9.70
C ARG A 47 -11.03 -1.41 8.32
N LEU A 48 -10.74 -0.53 7.36
CA LEU A 48 -11.20 -0.67 5.98
C LEU A 48 -10.75 -2.01 5.36
N GLN A 49 -9.52 -2.44 5.65
CA GLN A 49 -9.01 -3.72 5.15
C GLN A 49 -9.71 -4.91 5.83
N VAL A 50 -9.85 -4.89 7.16
CA VAL A 50 -10.56 -5.93 7.94
C VAL A 50 -12.00 -6.11 7.46
N GLU A 51 -12.73 -5.01 7.31
CA GLU A 51 -14.13 -5.03 6.86
C GLU A 51 -14.27 -5.60 5.44
N SER A 52 -13.21 -5.49 4.63
CA SER A 52 -13.20 -5.98 3.25
C SER A 52 -12.83 -7.47 3.10
N ASP A 53 -12.12 -8.07 4.05
CA ASP A 53 -11.74 -9.49 4.01
C ASP A 53 -11.98 -10.17 5.38
N PRO A 54 -13.08 -10.92 5.56
CA PRO A 54 -13.43 -11.55 6.84
C PRO A 54 -12.46 -12.66 7.29
N ARG A 55 -11.43 -12.96 6.50
CA ARG A 55 -10.37 -13.90 6.87
C ARG A 55 -9.20 -13.23 7.62
N ILE A 56 -9.24 -11.91 7.77
CA ILE A 56 -8.25 -11.17 8.54
C ILE A 56 -8.48 -11.43 10.04
N ASN A 57 -7.42 -11.80 10.75
CA ASN A 57 -7.40 -11.89 12.21
C ASN A 57 -7.15 -10.51 12.81
N VAL A 58 -8.14 -9.94 13.50
CA VAL A 58 -8.07 -8.59 14.10
C VAL A 58 -7.01 -8.47 15.21
N GLY A 59 -6.58 -9.60 15.78
CA GLY A 59 -5.51 -9.64 16.79
C GLY A 59 -4.09 -9.53 16.24
N GLU A 60 -3.92 -9.53 14.91
CA GLU A 60 -2.61 -9.58 14.25
C GLU A 60 -2.43 -8.35 13.34
N PRO A 61 -1.18 -7.89 13.12
CA PRO A 61 -0.91 -6.76 12.24
C PRO A 61 -1.22 -7.07 10.77
N LEU A 62 -1.48 -6.02 10.01
CA LEU A 62 -1.53 -6.03 8.56
C LEU A 62 -0.23 -5.45 8.00
N TYR A 63 0.39 -6.18 7.07
CA TYR A 63 1.52 -5.71 6.30
C TYR A 63 1.03 -5.16 4.96
N PHE A 64 1.27 -3.88 4.72
CA PHE A 64 0.98 -3.16 3.49
C PHE A 64 2.21 -3.22 2.59
N ILE A 65 2.08 -3.95 1.48
CA ILE A 65 3.20 -4.27 0.59
C ILE A 65 2.87 -3.79 -0.81
N GLY A 66 3.74 -2.95 -1.39
CA GLY A 66 3.69 -2.58 -2.80
C GLY A 66 3.99 -3.79 -3.70
N VAL A 67 3.21 -3.99 -4.75
CA VAL A 67 3.38 -5.11 -5.69
C VAL A 67 3.80 -4.69 -7.10
N THR A 68 3.99 -3.39 -7.27
CA THR A 68 4.72 -2.79 -8.38
C THR A 68 5.91 -2.03 -7.82
N ASN A 69 6.90 -1.74 -8.65
CA ASN A 69 7.95 -0.78 -8.33
C ASN A 69 7.90 0.28 -9.44
N ASN A 70 7.11 1.33 -9.23
CA ASN A 70 6.99 2.45 -10.15
C ASN A 70 7.59 3.69 -9.50
N VAL A 71 8.90 3.87 -9.77
CA VAL A 71 9.70 5.01 -9.34
C VAL A 71 9.14 6.29 -9.96
N GLY A 72 8.47 7.10 -9.15
CA GLY A 72 7.84 8.34 -9.58
C GLY A 72 6.59 8.68 -8.78
N THR A 73 5.96 9.78 -9.18
CA THR A 73 4.75 10.33 -8.54
C THR A 73 3.51 10.25 -9.45
N LYS A 74 3.66 9.68 -10.66
CA LYS A 74 2.62 9.70 -11.70
C LYS A 74 1.98 8.33 -11.86
N VAL A 75 0.65 8.33 -12.01
CA VAL A 75 -0.13 7.14 -12.37
C VAL A 75 0.25 6.69 -13.78
N SER A 76 1.04 5.63 -13.87
CA SER A 76 1.50 5.04 -15.14
C SER A 76 0.60 3.89 -15.61
N ASP A 77 0.70 3.51 -16.88
CA ASP A 77 -0.06 2.37 -17.40
C ASP A 77 0.35 1.03 -16.77
N GLN A 78 1.60 0.93 -16.29
CA GLN A 78 2.05 -0.21 -15.50
C GLN A 78 1.27 -0.32 -14.20
N LEU A 79 1.10 0.80 -13.47
CA LEU A 79 0.31 0.85 -12.25
C LEU A 79 -1.15 0.46 -12.51
N LYS A 80 -1.77 1.04 -13.55
CA LYS A 80 -3.16 0.72 -13.94
C LYS A 80 -3.35 -0.77 -14.25
N ARG A 81 -2.43 -1.37 -15.02
CA ARG A 81 -2.47 -2.80 -15.36
C ARG A 81 -2.27 -3.69 -14.14
N ALA A 82 -1.35 -3.32 -13.25
CA ALA A 82 -1.13 -4.04 -12.00
C ALA A 82 -2.37 -3.99 -11.10
N PHE A 83 -2.97 -2.81 -10.97
CA PHE A 83 -4.19 -2.63 -10.19
C PHE A 83 -5.30 -3.52 -10.74
N ALA A 84 -5.59 -3.42 -12.04
CA ALA A 84 -6.60 -4.24 -12.71
C ALA A 84 -6.38 -5.76 -12.54
N ARG A 85 -5.13 -6.22 -12.40
CA ARG A 85 -4.81 -7.63 -12.10
C ARG A 85 -5.10 -7.98 -10.65
N VAL A 86 -4.75 -7.10 -9.72
CA VAL A 86 -4.85 -7.35 -8.27
C VAL A 86 -6.29 -7.18 -7.77
N SER A 87 -7.07 -6.25 -8.31
CA SER A 87 -8.47 -6.00 -7.92
C SER A 87 -9.42 -7.15 -8.25
N LYS A 88 -8.98 -8.12 -9.05
CA LYS A 88 -9.71 -9.38 -9.26
C LYS A 88 -9.62 -10.33 -8.06
N ARG A 89 -8.75 -10.05 -7.10
CA ARG A 89 -8.59 -10.83 -5.86
C ARG A 89 -9.58 -10.34 -4.81
N ARG A 90 -9.90 -11.18 -3.82
CA ARG A 90 -10.75 -10.81 -2.67
C ARG A 90 -10.20 -9.71 -1.76
N ARG A 91 -8.97 -9.24 -2.02
CA ARG A 91 -8.32 -8.21 -1.19
C ARG A 91 -8.57 -6.87 -1.83
N ARG A 92 -8.67 -5.82 -1.00
CA ARG A 92 -8.91 -4.44 -1.43
C ARG A 92 -7.58 -3.73 -1.71
N PRO A 93 -7.06 -3.76 -2.96
CA PRO A 93 -5.82 -3.05 -3.27
C PRO A 93 -6.01 -1.55 -3.13
N GLN A 94 -4.95 -0.90 -2.68
CA GLN A 94 -4.82 0.54 -2.57
C GLN A 94 -3.73 1.03 -3.51
N ILE A 95 -3.60 2.35 -3.63
CA ILE A 95 -2.46 2.99 -4.29
C ILE A 95 -1.61 3.61 -3.20
N GLY A 96 -0.38 3.14 -3.05
CA GLY A 96 0.57 3.67 -2.07
C GLY A 96 1.52 4.65 -2.73
N PHE A 97 1.87 5.70 -2.00
CA PHE A 97 3.00 6.56 -2.30
C PHE A 97 3.99 6.48 -1.16
N TRP A 98 5.27 6.33 -1.48
CA TRP A 98 6.34 6.18 -0.48
C TRP A 98 7.59 6.93 -0.92
N ARG A 99 8.38 7.38 0.04
CA ARG A 99 9.74 7.86 -0.19
C ARG A 99 10.71 6.95 0.54
N ASN A 100 11.74 6.48 -0.16
CA ASN A 100 12.85 5.80 0.53
C ASN A 100 13.71 6.81 1.30
N PHE A 101 14.74 6.31 1.99
CA PHE A 101 15.66 7.13 2.78
C PHE A 101 16.45 8.18 1.95
N LEU A 102 16.54 8.00 0.63
CA LEU A 102 17.12 8.98 -0.31
C LEU A 102 16.09 10.00 -0.83
N GLY A 103 14.85 9.92 -0.37
CA GLY A 103 13.74 10.77 -0.81
C GLY A 103 13.17 10.40 -2.18
N VAL A 104 13.62 9.29 -2.79
CA VAL A 104 13.15 8.82 -4.09
C VAL A 104 11.69 8.39 -3.95
N PRO A 105 10.77 8.95 -4.75
CA PRO A 105 9.35 8.62 -4.67
C PRO A 105 9.02 7.32 -5.42
N TYR A 106 8.12 6.54 -4.85
CA TYR A 106 7.51 5.37 -5.44
C TYR A 106 6.00 5.51 -5.39
N LEU A 107 5.31 5.08 -6.45
CA LEU A 107 3.86 5.04 -6.51
C LEU A 107 3.42 3.64 -6.93
N ASP A 108 2.83 2.88 -6.02
CA ASP A 108 2.61 1.44 -6.18
C ASP A 108 1.18 0.99 -5.93
N VAL A 109 0.84 -0.19 -6.45
CA VAL A 109 -0.34 -0.90 -5.97
C VAL A 109 0.01 -1.57 -4.66
N VAL A 110 -0.67 -1.20 -3.58
CA VAL A 110 -0.46 -1.76 -2.25
C VAL A 110 -1.52 -2.80 -1.95
N ILE A 111 -1.10 -3.90 -1.32
CA ILE A 111 -2.02 -4.88 -0.75
C ILE A 111 -1.74 -5.09 0.74
N ALA A 112 -2.80 -5.14 1.54
CA ALA A 112 -2.72 -5.61 2.91
C ALA A 112 -2.66 -7.14 2.95
N ARG A 113 -1.77 -7.67 3.78
CA ARG A 113 -1.61 -9.11 4.02
C ARG A 113 -1.26 -9.38 5.47
N GLN A 114 -1.69 -10.52 5.99
CA GLN A 114 -1.17 -11.08 7.22
C GLN A 114 -0.13 -12.15 6.92
N PHE A 115 0.90 -12.20 7.76
CA PHE A 115 1.95 -13.20 7.73
C PHE A 115 2.15 -13.77 9.14
N ILE A 116 2.60 -15.02 9.21
CA ILE A 116 2.88 -15.70 10.48
C ILE A 116 4.07 -15.04 11.21
N SER A 117 5.02 -14.47 10.45
CA SER A 117 6.14 -13.72 11.01
C SER A 117 6.56 -12.54 10.14
N PRO A 118 7.19 -11.50 10.73
CA PRO A 118 7.74 -10.36 9.97
C PRO A 118 8.69 -10.79 8.85
N GLN A 119 9.52 -11.81 9.06
CA GLN A 119 10.45 -12.30 8.04
C GLN A 119 9.73 -12.88 6.81
N ALA A 120 8.52 -13.44 6.98
CA ALA A 120 7.72 -13.88 5.84
C ALA A 120 7.16 -12.69 5.05
N ALA A 121 6.79 -11.61 5.73
CA ALA A 121 6.38 -10.36 5.10
C ALA A 121 7.54 -9.72 4.33
N ILE A 122 8.74 -9.64 4.94
CA ILE A 122 9.97 -9.13 4.30
C ILE A 122 10.29 -9.93 3.03
N ARG A 123 10.32 -11.28 3.11
CA ARG A 123 10.57 -12.12 1.92
C ARG A 123 9.55 -11.88 0.80
N PHE A 124 8.29 -11.62 1.16
CA PHE A 124 7.27 -11.29 0.19
C PHE A 124 7.48 -9.89 -0.41
N GLY A 125 7.86 -8.90 0.39
CA GLY A 125 8.25 -7.56 -0.07
C GLY A 125 9.41 -7.58 -1.06
N LYS A 126 10.50 -8.30 -0.72
CA LYS A 126 11.66 -8.52 -1.63
C LYS A 126 11.25 -9.09 -2.98
N LYS A 127 10.36 -10.09 -2.99
CA LYS A 127 9.86 -10.70 -4.22
C LYS A 127 9.15 -9.68 -5.14
N HIS A 128 8.65 -8.59 -4.57
CA HIS A 128 7.99 -7.50 -5.28
C HIS A 128 8.89 -6.27 -5.49
N GLY A 129 10.19 -6.38 -5.20
CA GLY A 129 11.17 -5.31 -5.38
C GLY A 129 10.87 -4.09 -4.52
N GLN A 130 10.25 -4.28 -3.35
CA GLN A 130 10.00 -3.22 -2.38
C GLN A 130 11.23 -3.04 -1.51
N ASP A 131 11.57 -1.79 -1.20
CA ASP A 131 12.67 -1.46 -0.29
C ASP A 131 12.21 -1.61 1.17
N GLY A 132 10.97 -1.22 1.46
CA GLY A 132 10.34 -1.38 2.78
C GLY A 132 8.89 -1.83 2.70
N ILE A 133 8.33 -2.18 3.86
CA ILE A 133 6.91 -2.52 4.04
C ILE A 133 6.38 -1.81 5.28
N LEU A 134 5.09 -1.51 5.31
CA LEU A 134 4.43 -0.91 6.48
C LEU A 134 3.65 -1.98 7.24
N GLU A 135 4.01 -2.22 8.50
CA GLU A 135 3.23 -3.03 9.45
C GLU A 135 2.28 -2.11 10.22
N VAL A 136 1.01 -2.48 10.33
CA VAL A 136 -0.02 -1.68 11.02
C VAL A 136 -0.89 -2.57 11.89
N TRP A 137 -1.10 -2.17 13.14
CA TRP A 137 -1.97 -2.86 14.09
C TRP A 137 -3.36 -2.22 14.19
N ALA A 138 -4.29 -2.93 14.81
CA ALA A 138 -5.69 -2.52 14.94
C ALA A 138 -5.88 -1.21 15.75
N ASP A 139 -4.93 -0.88 16.61
CA ASP A 139 -4.91 0.38 17.36
C ASP A 139 -4.33 1.55 16.54
N GLY A 140 -3.80 1.32 15.35
CA GLY A 140 -3.17 2.33 14.50
C GLY A 140 -1.67 2.52 14.74
N SER A 141 -1.09 1.82 15.72
CA SER A 141 0.37 1.72 15.81
C SER A 141 0.91 1.11 14.52
N HIS A 142 2.13 1.50 14.15
CA HIS A 142 2.74 1.08 12.90
C HIS A 142 4.27 1.06 13.00
N GLU A 143 4.88 0.24 12.16
CA GLU A 143 6.32 0.13 12.00
C GLU A 143 6.67 0.09 10.52
N HIS A 144 7.67 0.86 10.11
CA HIS A 144 8.26 0.71 8.78
C HIS A 144 9.40 -0.29 8.87
N ILE A 145 9.25 -1.40 8.16
CA ILE A 145 10.22 -2.49 8.16
C ILE A 145 10.98 -2.44 6.84
N GLU A 146 12.27 -2.13 6.92
CA GLU A 146 13.17 -2.27 5.78
C GLU A 146 13.27 -3.74 5.39
N THR A 147 13.23 -3.99 4.09
CA THR A 147 13.38 -5.37 3.61
C THR A 147 14.84 -5.78 3.51
N ASP A 148 15.81 -4.87 3.58
CA ASP A 148 17.22 -5.08 3.22
C ASP A 148 17.34 -5.71 1.82
N GLN A 149 17.30 -4.88 0.78
CA GLN A 149 17.67 -5.37 -0.55
C GLN A 149 19.16 -5.71 -0.53
N GLU A 150 19.50 -6.99 -0.63
CA GLU A 150 20.84 -7.37 -1.07
C GLU A 150 20.96 -6.79 -2.47
N HIS A 151 21.66 -5.65 -2.59
CA HIS A 151 22.01 -5.10 -3.89
C HIS A 151 22.78 -6.19 -4.64
N VAL A 152 22.09 -6.88 -5.56
CA VAL A 152 22.77 -7.60 -6.62
C VAL A 152 23.30 -6.51 -7.55
N LEU A 153 24.52 -6.06 -7.25
CA LEU A 153 25.34 -5.22 -8.12
C LEU A 153 25.56 -5.91 -9.47
#